data_AF-A0A8T9ZE47-F1
#
_entry.id   AF-A0A8T9ZE47-F1
#
_cell.length_a   1.000
_cell.length_b   1.000
_cell.length_c   1.000
_cell.angle_alpha   90.00
_cell.angle_beta   90.00
_cell.angle_gamma   90.00
#
_symmetry.space_group_name_H-M   'P 1'
#
loop_
_entity.id
_entity.type
_entity.pdbx_description
1 polymer ?
#
loop_
_entity_poly.entity_id
_entity_poly.type
_entity_poly.pdbx_seq_one_letter_code
_entity_poly.pdbx_strand_id
1 'polypeptide(L)' 'MNKKVKQFKYFMIILACIAIFGTILPNALDPNETLAGNISVAVFGTIGTCLLFSITYFLIKKAILRRGN' A
#
# COMPACT_ATOMS: atom_id res chain seq x y z
N MET A 1 20.63 0.55 -9.19
CA MET A 1 19.19 0.19 -9.34
C MET A 1 18.68 0.77 -10.65
N ASN A 2 18.02 -0.02 -11.50
CA ASN A 2 17.60 0.43 -12.84
C ASN A 2 16.61 1.63 -12.72
N LYS A 3 16.73 2.65 -13.58
CA LYS A 3 15.89 3.88 -13.52
C LYS A 3 14.39 3.56 -13.50
N LYS A 4 13.97 2.55 -14.27
CA LYS A 4 12.59 2.04 -14.30
C LYS A 4 12.13 1.49 -12.95
N VAL A 5 12.99 0.74 -12.25
CA VAL A 5 12.69 0.19 -10.92
C VAL A 5 12.57 1.30 -9.87
N LYS A 6 13.38 2.37 -10.00
CA LYS A 6 13.30 3.53 -9.08
C LYS A 6 11.99 4.30 -9.23
N GLN A 7 11.57 4.60 -10.46
CA GLN A 7 10.27 5.24 -10.71
C GLN A 7 9.10 4.37 -10.25
N PHE A 8 9.16 3.06 -10.51
CA PHE A 8 8.13 2.13 -10.08
C PHE A 8 7.99 2.07 -8.54
N LYS A 9 9.11 2.11 -7.82
CA LYS A 9 9.12 2.19 -6.36
C LYS A 9 8.41 3.44 -5.85
N TYR A 10 8.69 4.61 -6.44
CA TYR A 10 8.02 5.86 -6.04
C TYR A 10 6.51 5.83 -6.34
N PHE A 11 6.12 5.33 -7.50
CA PHE A 11 4.71 5.18 -7.86
C PHE A 11 3.96 4.29 -6.87
N MET A 12 4.56 3.15 -6.50
CA MET A 12 3.99 2.26 -5.49
C MET A 12 3.82 2.94 -4.13
N ILE A 13 4.80 3.71 -3.67
CA ILE A 13 4.70 4.41 -2.38
C ILE A 13 3.53 5.40 -2.38
N ILE A 14 3.35 6.17 -3.46
CA ILE A 14 2.24 7.12 -3.58
C ILE A 14 0.90 6.37 -3.54
N LEU A 15 0.80 5.26 -4.28
CA LEU A 15 -0.40 4.44 -4.33
C LEU A 15 -0.74 3.82 -2.96
N ALA A 16 0.28 3.43 -2.18
CA ALA A 16 0.13 2.92 -0.82
C ALA A 16 -0.43 3.99 0.13
N CYS A 17 0.10 5.21 0.04
CA CYS A 17 -0.42 6.34 0.83
C CYS A 17 -1.90 6.59 0.51
N ILE A 18 -2.27 6.62 -0.77
CA ILE A 18 -3.67 6.82 -1.20
C ILE A 18 -4.57 5.70 -0.67
N ALA A 19 -4.13 4.44 -0.74
CA ALA A 19 -4.89 3.31 -0.22
C ALA A 19 -5.14 3.42 1.29
N ILE A 20 -4.09 3.75 2.06
CA ILE A 20 -4.19 3.94 3.52
C ILE A 20 -5.18 5.06 3.84
N PHE A 21 -5.05 6.23 3.19
CA PHE A 21 -5.98 7.34 3.36
C PHE A 21 -7.41 6.96 2.97
N GLY A 22 -7.60 6.19 1.89
CA GLY A 22 -8.91 5.72 1.44
C GLY A 22 -9.61 4.78 2.42
N THR A 23 -8.86 4.03 3.24
CA THR A 23 -9.43 3.21 4.33
C THR A 23 -9.68 3.99 5.62
N ILE A 24 -8.77 4.89 6.00
CA ILE A 24 -8.85 5.59 7.28
C ILE A 24 -9.89 6.73 7.23
N LEU A 25 -9.97 7.47 6.12
CA LEU A 25 -10.83 8.65 5.98
C LEU A 25 -12.34 8.34 6.13
N PRO A 26 -12.94 7.37 5.40
CA PRO A 26 -14.37 7.07 5.56
C PRO A 26 -14.68 6.53 6.95
N ASN A 27 -13.76 5.74 7.51
CA ASN A 27 -13.91 5.13 8.81
C ASN A 27 -13.76 6.15 9.96
N ALA A 28 -13.00 7.24 9.78
CA ALA A 28 -12.92 8.35 10.73
C ALA A 28 -14.11 9.31 10.65
N LEU A 29 -14.80 9.34 9.51
CA LEU A 29 -16.00 10.15 9.28
C LEU A 29 -17.29 9.44 9.71
N ASP A 30 -17.24 8.14 9.99
CA ASP A 30 -18.39 7.37 10.46
C ASP A 30 -18.63 7.63 11.96
N PRO A 31 -19.71 8.34 12.34
CA PRO A 31 -20.00 8.64 13.74
C PRO A 31 -20.50 7.42 14.53
N ASN A 32 -20.78 6.29 13.86
CA ASN A 32 -21.35 5.10 14.46
C ASN A 32 -20.30 4.03 14.83
N GLU A 33 -19.06 4.21 14.39
CA GLU A 33 -17.95 3.32 14.68
C GLU A 33 -17.33 3.60 16.06
N THR A 34 -17.05 2.53 16.80
CA THR A 34 -16.36 2.66 18.09
C THR A 34 -14.89 3.00 17.87
N LEU A 35 -14.27 3.71 18.82
CA LEU A 35 -12.84 4.04 18.77
C LEU A 35 -11.96 2.79 18.52
N ALA A 36 -12.38 1.65 19.08
CA ALA A 36 -11.74 0.35 18.88
C ALA A 36 -11.92 -0.22 17.46
N GLY A 37 -13.11 -0.05 16.86
CA GLY A 37 -13.37 -0.39 15.46
C GLY A 37 -12.46 0.41 14.52
N ASN A 38 -12.32 1.71 14.77
CA ASN A 38 -11.47 2.58 13.97
C ASN A 38 -9.99 2.21 14.03
N ILE A 39 -9.49 1.88 15.22
CA ILE A 39 -8.12 1.41 15.40
C ILE A 39 -7.93 0.06 14.72
N SER A 40 -8.90 -0.85 14.83
CA SER A 40 -8.83 -2.17 14.18
C SER A 40 -8.74 -2.07 12.66
N VAL A 41 -9.62 -1.28 12.03
CA VAL A 41 -9.64 -1.06 10.57
C VAL A 41 -8.35 -0.38 10.10
N ALA A 42 -7.87 0.63 10.84
CA ALA A 42 -6.61 1.29 10.52
C ALA A 42 -5.41 0.32 10.61
N VAL A 43 -5.34 -0.51 11.65
CA VAL A 43 -4.24 -1.46 11.86
C VAL A 43 -4.29 -2.58 10.81
N PHE A 44 -5.45 -3.23 10.61
CA PHE A 44 -5.60 -4.28 9.60
C PHE A 44 -5.40 -3.73 8.18
N GLY A 45 -5.94 -2.55 7.88
CA GLY A 45 -5.75 -1.87 6.60
C GLY A 45 -4.28 -1.55 6.33
N THR A 46 -3.55 -1.06 7.34
CA THR A 46 -2.12 -0.74 7.19
C THR A 46 -1.27 -2.01 7.03
N ILE A 47 -1.52 -3.05 7.83
CA ILE A 47 -0.78 -4.32 7.72
C ILE A 47 -1.05 -5.00 6.38
N GLY A 48 -2.33 -5.07 5.97
CA GLY A 48 -2.74 -5.67 4.71
C GLY A 48 -2.15 -4.94 3.49
N THR A 49 -2.23 -3.61 3.47
CA THR A 49 -1.64 -2.79 2.39
C THR A 49 -0.11 -2.94 2.37
N CYS A 50 0.58 -2.91 3.50
CA CYS A 50 2.04 -3.11 3.56
C CYS A 50 2.49 -4.46 3.00
N LEU A 51 1.77 -5.54 3.32
CA LEU A 51 2.04 -6.88 2.82
C LEU A 51 1.82 -6.97 1.31
N LEU A 52 0.67 -6.47 0.82
CA LEU A 52 0.34 -6.45 -0.61
C LEU A 52 1.38 -5.65 -1.41
N PHE A 53 1.81 -4.50 -0.91
CA PHE A 53 2.84 -3.69 -1.56
C PHE A 53 4.20 -4.40 -1.59
N SER A 54 4.58 -5.08 -0.52
CA SER A 54 5.86 -5.81 -0.46
C SER A 54 5.90 -6.96 -1.46
N ILE A 55 4.82 -7.77 -1.52
CA ILE A 55 4.71 -8.89 -2.46
C ILE A 55 4.71 -8.36 -3.91
N THR A 56 3.89 -7.34 -4.18
CA THR A 56 3.76 -6.79 -5.53
C THR A 56 5.08 -6.16 -5.99
N TYR A 57 5.79 -5.43 -5.12
CA TYR A 57 7.12 -4.90 -5.44
C TYR A 57 8.12 -6.01 -5.77
N PHE A 58 8.12 -7.10 -5.00
CA PHE A 58 9.02 -8.23 -5.25
C PHE A 58 8.75 -8.90 -6.60
N LEU A 59 7.48 -9.17 -6.92
CA LEU A 59 7.07 -9.75 -8.20
C LEU A 59 7.44 -8.85 -9.38
N ILE A 60 7.15 -7.55 -9.28
CA ILE A 60 7.41 -6.59 -10.37
C ILE A 60 8.90 -6.34 -10.54
N LYS A 61 9.66 -6.21 -9.45
CA LYS A 61 11.13 -6.12 -9.51
C LYS A 61 11.71 -7.34 -10.24
N LYS A 62 11.23 -8.56 -9.92
CA LYS A 62 11.66 -9.80 -10.57
C LYS A 62 11.28 -9.82 -12.07
N ALA A 63 10.09 -9.35 -12.42
CA ALA A 63 9.63 -9.25 -13.81
C ALA A 63 10.44 -8.24 -14.64
N ILE A 64 10.73 -7.05 -14.10
CA ILE A 64 11.53 -6.02 -14.77
C ILE A 64 12.96 -6.50 -15.00
N LEU A 65 13.56 -7.20 -14.01
CA LEU A 65 14.90 -7.78 -14.15
C LEU A 65 14.95 -8.89 -15.22
N ARG A 66 13.92 -9.75 -15.28
CA ARG A 66 13.83 -10.80 -16.32
C ARG A 66 13.64 -10.26 -17.73
N ARG A 67 12.98 -9.11 -17.89
CA ARG A 67 12.70 -8.49 -19.20
C ARG A 67 13.85 -7.62 -19.73
N GLY A 68 14.87 -7.37 -18.91
CA GLY A 68 16.05 -6.58 -19.28
C GLY A 68 17.28 -7.42 -19.64
N ASN A 69 17.13 -8.75 -19.73
CA ASN A 69 18.13 -9.71 -20.19
C ASN A 69 17.62 -10.38 -21.47
#